data_AF-A0A8H4V3X9-F1
#
_entry.id   AF-A0A8H4V3X9-F1
#
_cell.length_a   1.000
_cell.length_b   1.000
_cell.length_c   1.000
_cell.angle_alpha   90.00
_cell.angle_beta   90.00
_cell.angle_gamma   90.00
#
_symmetry.space_group_name_H-M   'P 1'
#
loop_
_entity.id
_entity.type
_entity.pdbx_description
1 polymer ?
#
loop_
_entity_poly.entity_id
_entity_poly.type
_entity_poly.pdbx_seq_one_letter_code
_entity_poly.pdbx_strand_id
1 'polypeptide(L)'
;AEATYPWLLAKDAKFVAKPDQLIKRRGKSGLLALNKTWAEARAWIAERAGKEQQVEHIKGFLRQFLVEPFVPHPQNTEYYININSVREGDWILFTHEGGVDVGDVDAKAEKILIPVNLKNFPSNEELAATLLKKVPSGVNNVLVDFISRLYAVYVDCQFTYLEINPLVVIPNADATSAEVHFLDLAAKLDQTAEFECGTKWAIARSPAALGLPASKGDGKVNVDAGPPMEFPAPFGRELSKEEKFISDMDAKTGASLK
;
A
#
# COMPACT_ATOMS: atom_id res chain seq x y z
N ALA A 1 6.84 -19.59 -9.05
CA ALA A 1 6.12 -18.30 -9.18
C ALA A 1 5.53 -18.18 -10.58
N GLU A 2 6.32 -18.50 -11.59
CA GLU A 2 6.05 -18.47 -13.04
C GLU A 2 4.78 -19.22 -13.45
N ALA A 3 4.49 -20.38 -12.83
CA ALA A 3 3.26 -21.13 -13.08
C ALA A 3 2.00 -20.37 -12.65
N THR A 4 2.10 -19.57 -11.60
CA THR A 4 1.00 -18.77 -11.03
C THR A 4 0.92 -17.40 -11.68
N TYR A 5 2.08 -16.84 -12.04
CA TYR A 5 2.24 -15.49 -12.60
C TYR A 5 3.00 -15.56 -13.93
N PRO A 6 2.35 -15.96 -15.04
CA PRO A 6 3.02 -16.12 -16.33
C PRO A 6 3.65 -14.83 -16.88
N TRP A 7 3.15 -13.67 -16.45
CA TRP A 7 3.68 -12.35 -16.83
C TRP A 7 5.14 -12.14 -16.38
N LEU A 8 5.65 -12.92 -15.43
CA LEU A 8 7.07 -12.93 -15.07
C LEU A 8 7.99 -13.37 -16.23
N LEU A 9 7.45 -14.14 -17.18
CA LEU A 9 8.17 -14.64 -18.36
C LEU A 9 7.92 -13.79 -19.62
N ALA A 10 7.19 -12.68 -19.50
CA ALA A 10 6.96 -11.79 -20.62
C ALA A 10 8.30 -11.27 -21.18
N LYS A 11 8.43 -11.29 -22.50
CA LYS A 11 9.65 -10.86 -23.19
C LYS A 11 9.93 -9.39 -22.85
N ASP A 12 11.19 -9.08 -22.57
CA ASP A 12 11.68 -7.73 -22.25
C ASP A 12 11.07 -7.09 -20.99
N ALA A 13 10.28 -7.85 -20.21
CA ALA A 13 9.68 -7.36 -18.97
C ALA A 13 10.76 -7.06 -17.91
N LYS A 14 10.55 -5.94 -17.22
CA LYS A 14 11.39 -5.47 -16.13
C LYS A 14 10.58 -5.43 -14.85
N PHE A 15 11.24 -5.69 -13.75
CA PHE A 15 10.61 -5.86 -12.45
C PHE A 15 11.33 -5.06 -11.36
N VAL A 16 10.54 -4.78 -10.33
CA VAL A 16 11.01 -4.39 -9.00
C VAL A 16 10.84 -5.58 -8.08
N ALA A 17 11.82 -5.85 -7.22
CA ALA A 17 11.69 -6.80 -6.12
C ALA A 17 12.07 -6.14 -4.80
N LYS A 18 11.23 -6.33 -3.77
CA LYS A 18 11.41 -5.74 -2.44
C LYS A 18 10.88 -6.68 -1.34
N PRO A 19 11.45 -6.69 -0.13
CA PRO A 19 10.83 -7.40 0.97
C PRO A 19 9.56 -6.68 1.42
N ASP A 20 8.58 -7.47 1.84
CA ASP A 20 7.28 -7.00 2.32
C ASP A 20 7.02 -7.50 3.75
N GLN A 21 7.70 -6.85 4.71
CA GLN A 21 7.68 -7.20 6.14
C GLN A 21 7.71 -5.95 7.02
N LEU A 22 6.94 -4.93 6.65
CA LEU A 22 6.87 -3.65 7.37
C LEU A 22 8.24 -2.93 7.51
N ILE A 23 9.15 -3.15 6.56
CA ILE A 23 10.45 -2.48 6.51
C ILE A 23 10.29 -1.14 5.79
N LYS A 24 10.57 -0.04 6.50
CA LYS A 24 10.61 1.30 5.91
C LYS A 24 11.95 1.56 5.20
N ARG A 25 11.97 2.54 4.30
CA ARG A 25 13.20 3.06 3.63
C ARG A 25 14.04 1.98 2.94
N ARG A 26 13.40 0.97 2.34
CA ARG A 26 14.04 -0.18 1.66
C ARG A 26 15.11 0.21 0.65
N GLY A 27 14.89 1.30 -0.12
CA GLY A 27 15.90 1.82 -1.05
C GLY A 27 17.22 2.21 -0.38
N LYS A 28 17.15 2.91 0.77
CA LYS A 28 18.35 3.32 1.53
C LYS A 28 19.06 2.14 2.21
N SER A 29 18.32 1.08 2.50
CA SER A 29 18.84 -0.15 3.12
C SER A 29 19.36 -1.18 2.09
N GLY A 30 19.40 -0.86 0.80
CA GLY A 30 19.82 -1.81 -0.25
C GLY A 30 18.86 -3.00 -0.43
N LEU A 31 17.63 -2.87 0.05
CA LEU A 31 16.57 -3.89 0.02
C LEU A 31 15.57 -3.63 -1.12
N LEU A 32 16.04 -3.06 -2.22
CA LEU A 32 15.22 -2.74 -3.38
C LEU A 32 16.00 -3.07 -4.66
N ALA A 33 15.53 -4.06 -5.42
CA ALA A 33 16.04 -4.36 -6.76
C ALA A 33 15.16 -3.65 -7.79
N LEU A 34 15.73 -2.73 -8.57
CA LEU A 34 15.02 -1.93 -9.57
C LEU A 34 15.45 -2.31 -10.99
N ASN A 35 14.50 -2.26 -11.93
CA ASN A 35 14.73 -2.45 -13.36
C ASN A 35 15.49 -3.76 -13.68
N LYS A 36 15.05 -4.87 -13.07
CA LYS A 36 15.67 -6.19 -13.24
C LYS A 36 14.85 -7.08 -14.16
N THR A 37 15.50 -7.94 -14.93
CA THR A 37 14.83 -9.10 -15.55
C THR A 37 14.36 -10.07 -14.46
N TRP A 38 13.44 -10.98 -14.79
CA TRP A 38 12.97 -11.97 -13.82
C TRP A 38 14.12 -12.83 -13.27
N ALA A 39 15.06 -13.25 -14.12
CA ALA A 39 16.21 -14.04 -13.69
C ALA A 39 17.07 -13.30 -12.65
N GLU A 40 17.34 -12.02 -12.88
CA GLU A 40 18.10 -11.17 -11.95
C GLU A 40 17.35 -10.93 -10.64
N ALA A 41 16.04 -10.63 -10.71
CA ALA A 41 15.21 -10.42 -9.51
C ALA A 41 15.13 -11.69 -8.66
N ARG A 42 14.94 -12.86 -9.30
CA ARG A 42 14.91 -14.17 -8.64
C ARG A 42 16.23 -14.50 -7.95
N ALA A 43 17.36 -14.23 -8.62
CA ALA A 43 18.69 -14.41 -8.02
C ALA A 43 18.88 -13.48 -6.81
N TRP A 44 18.51 -12.20 -6.94
CA TRP A 44 18.58 -11.22 -5.86
C TRP A 44 17.75 -11.63 -4.63
N ILE A 45 16.56 -12.21 -4.85
CA ILE A 45 15.72 -12.78 -3.78
C ILE A 45 16.41 -13.99 -3.15
N ALA A 46 16.89 -14.95 -3.95
CA ALA A 46 17.51 -16.17 -3.44
C ALA A 46 18.76 -15.90 -2.58
N GLU A 47 19.50 -14.83 -2.88
CA GLU A 47 20.64 -14.39 -2.08
C GLU A 47 20.25 -13.93 -0.67
N ARG A 48 19.00 -13.51 -0.45
CA ARG A 48 18.53 -12.86 0.79
C ARG A 48 17.48 -13.67 1.54
N ALA A 49 16.66 -14.43 0.81
CA ALA A 49 15.58 -15.22 1.38
C ALA A 49 16.10 -16.24 2.39
N GLY A 50 15.46 -16.27 3.57
CA GLY A 50 15.84 -17.14 4.68
C GLY A 50 17.13 -16.75 5.40
N LYS A 51 17.75 -15.60 5.05
CA LYS A 51 18.98 -15.12 5.70
C LYS A 51 18.67 -13.97 6.63
N GLU A 52 19.44 -13.88 7.73
CA GLU A 52 19.38 -12.75 8.64
C GLU A 52 19.86 -11.48 7.91
N GLN A 53 19.13 -10.39 8.06
CA GLN A 53 19.45 -9.07 7.56
C GLN A 53 19.39 -8.08 8.71
N GLN A 54 20.33 -7.14 8.71
CA GLN A 54 20.31 -6.01 9.61
C GLN A 54 19.70 -4.81 8.89
N VAL A 55 18.63 -4.27 9.46
CA VAL A 55 17.98 -3.03 8.99
C VAL A 55 18.02 -2.05 10.13
N GLU A 56 18.78 -0.98 9.96
CA GLU A 56 19.09 -0.03 11.04
C GLU A 56 19.65 -0.77 12.28
N HIS A 57 18.90 -0.76 13.37
CA HIS A 57 19.25 -1.38 14.65
C HIS A 57 18.58 -2.75 14.88
N ILE A 58 17.76 -3.21 13.93
CA ILE A 58 16.96 -4.44 14.05
C ILE A 58 17.54 -5.54 13.16
N LYS A 59 17.63 -6.76 13.70
CA LYS A 59 17.98 -7.97 12.95
C LYS A 59 16.74 -8.82 12.73
N GLY A 60 16.60 -9.40 11.55
CA GLY A 60 15.50 -10.30 11.24
C GLY A 60 15.71 -11.05 9.94
N PHE A 61 14.88 -12.05 9.69
CA PHE A 61 14.96 -12.87 8.47
C PHE A 61 13.98 -12.37 7.41
N LEU A 62 14.45 -12.30 6.16
CA LEU A 62 13.58 -11.99 5.02
C LEU A 62 12.96 -13.29 4.48
N ARG A 63 11.63 -13.35 4.50
CA ARG A 63 10.82 -14.52 4.09
C ARG A 63 9.79 -14.16 3.04
N GLN A 64 9.27 -12.94 3.09
CA GLN A 64 8.25 -12.46 2.17
C GLN A 64 8.84 -11.39 1.26
N PHE A 65 8.66 -11.57 -0.05
CA PHE A 65 9.07 -10.64 -1.08
C PHE A 65 7.90 -10.33 -2.00
N LEU A 66 7.83 -9.08 -2.43
CA LEU A 66 6.91 -8.61 -3.44
C LEU A 66 7.70 -8.35 -4.73
N VAL A 67 7.16 -8.82 -5.86
CA VAL A 67 7.69 -8.59 -7.20
C VAL A 67 6.60 -7.94 -8.03
N GLU A 68 6.93 -6.79 -8.63
CA GLU A 68 5.99 -5.95 -9.36
C GLU A 68 6.62 -5.55 -10.72
N PRO A 69 5.81 -5.30 -11.76
CA PRO A 69 6.30 -4.69 -12.99
C PRO A 69 7.03 -3.37 -12.69
N PHE A 70 8.18 -3.17 -13.32
CA PHE A 70 8.88 -1.90 -13.29
C PHE A 70 8.14 -0.90 -14.17
N VAL A 71 7.78 0.25 -13.60
CA VAL A 71 7.16 1.36 -14.33
C VAL A 71 8.25 2.38 -14.64
N PRO A 72 8.72 2.53 -15.89
CA PRO A 72 9.67 3.58 -16.23
C PRO A 72 8.98 4.93 -16.19
N HIS A 73 9.50 5.87 -15.40
CA HIS A 73 8.92 7.20 -15.27
C HIS A 73 9.98 8.25 -14.88
N PRO A 74 9.77 9.52 -15.24
CA PRO A 74 10.61 10.64 -14.76
C PRO A 74 10.37 10.97 -13.28
N GLN A 75 11.41 11.47 -12.59
CA GLN A 75 11.30 11.88 -11.18
C GLN A 75 10.20 12.93 -10.93
N ASN A 76 9.98 13.86 -11.86
CA ASN A 76 8.95 14.90 -11.73
C ASN A 76 7.51 14.39 -11.92
N THR A 77 7.33 13.08 -12.09
CA THR A 77 6.02 12.41 -12.06
C THR A 77 5.76 11.66 -10.75
N GLU A 78 6.72 11.67 -9.80
CA GLU A 78 6.56 11.10 -8.47
C GLU A 78 5.93 12.12 -7.51
N TYR A 79 4.80 11.75 -6.93
CA TYR A 79 4.07 12.48 -5.90
C TYR A 79 4.09 11.68 -4.59
N TYR A 80 3.70 12.34 -3.51
CA TYR A 80 3.46 11.70 -2.22
C TYR A 80 2.04 12.01 -1.77
N ILE A 81 1.38 11.00 -1.20
CA ILE A 81 0.12 11.19 -0.48
C ILE A 81 0.12 10.39 0.82
N ASN A 82 -0.43 11.01 1.87
CA ASN A 82 -0.73 10.31 3.11
C ASN A 82 -2.10 10.74 3.63
N ILE A 83 -2.84 9.78 4.16
CA ILE A 83 -4.08 9.97 4.89
C ILE A 83 -3.89 9.38 6.28
N ASN A 84 -4.14 10.15 7.33
CA ASN A 84 -4.04 9.65 8.69
C ASN A 84 -5.09 10.26 9.61
N SER A 85 -5.65 9.44 10.49
CA SER A 85 -6.68 9.87 11.42
C SER A 85 -6.10 10.62 12.61
N VAL A 86 -6.81 11.66 13.02
CA VAL A 86 -6.66 12.40 14.27
C VAL A 86 -8.02 12.45 14.98
N ARG A 87 -8.07 13.05 16.17
CA ARG A 87 -9.33 13.11 16.94
C ARG A 87 -10.43 13.90 16.21
N GLU A 88 -10.04 14.95 15.50
CA GLU A 88 -10.95 15.91 14.86
C GLU A 88 -11.39 15.48 13.45
N GLY A 89 -10.78 14.45 12.88
CA GLY A 89 -11.02 13.99 11.51
C GLY A 89 -9.80 13.30 10.91
N ASP A 90 -9.67 13.36 9.59
CA ASP A 90 -8.57 12.75 8.86
C ASP A 90 -7.75 13.81 8.11
N TRP A 91 -6.45 13.84 8.33
CA TRP A 91 -5.56 14.67 7.53
C TRP A 91 -5.27 13.98 6.20
N ILE A 92 -5.37 14.73 5.11
CA ILE A 92 -4.80 14.37 3.81
C ILE A 92 -3.59 15.29 3.58
N LEU A 93 -2.41 14.68 3.43
CA LEU A 93 -1.15 15.32 3.12
C LEU A 93 -0.79 15.01 1.67
N PHE A 94 -0.36 16.02 0.91
CA PHE A 94 0.07 15.84 -0.47
C PHE A 94 1.31 16.68 -0.79
N THR A 95 2.26 16.11 -1.55
CA THR A 95 3.34 16.90 -2.16
C THR A 95 3.71 16.41 -3.55
N HIS A 96 4.03 17.36 -4.42
CA HIS A 96 4.59 17.18 -5.77
C HIS A 96 6.05 16.70 -5.82
N GLU A 97 6.71 16.58 -4.66
CA GLU A 97 8.09 16.08 -4.55
C GLU A 97 8.11 14.68 -3.92
N GLY A 98 7.58 13.67 -4.62
CA GLY A 98 7.56 12.29 -4.14
C GLY A 98 8.93 11.59 -4.20
N GLY A 99 8.95 10.33 -3.76
CA GLY A 99 10.09 9.43 -3.92
C GLY A 99 10.98 9.26 -2.70
N VAL A 100 12.15 8.67 -2.94
CA VAL A 100 13.16 8.35 -1.90
C VAL A 100 13.79 9.60 -1.24
N ASP A 101 13.73 10.73 -1.94
CA ASP A 101 14.33 12.02 -1.56
C ASP A 101 13.30 13.06 -1.08
N VAL A 102 12.07 12.63 -0.80
CA VAL A 102 10.97 13.48 -0.29
C VAL A 102 11.39 14.32 0.93
N GLY A 103 12.24 13.78 1.81
CA GLY A 103 12.78 14.49 2.97
C GLY A 103 11.76 14.61 4.11
N ASP A 104 11.71 15.78 4.75
CA ASP A 104 10.72 16.10 5.80
C ASP A 104 9.38 16.46 5.16
N VAL A 105 8.52 15.44 5.02
CA VAL A 105 7.21 15.58 4.38
C VAL A 105 6.28 16.46 5.18
N ASP A 106 6.37 16.43 6.52
CA ASP A 106 5.46 17.18 7.37
C ASP A 106 5.64 18.69 7.24
N ALA A 107 6.86 19.14 6.93
CA ALA A 107 7.18 20.54 6.66
C ALA A 107 6.82 20.96 5.22
N LYS A 108 6.84 20.02 4.27
CA LYS A 108 6.70 20.32 2.82
C LYS A 108 5.27 20.13 2.28
N ALA A 109 4.54 19.17 2.82
CA ALA A 109 3.26 18.75 2.27
C ALA A 109 2.17 19.77 2.53
N GLU A 110 1.35 19.97 1.51
CA GLU A 110 0.08 20.66 1.65
C GLU A 110 -0.88 19.75 2.42
N LYS A 111 -1.70 20.31 3.31
CA LYS A 111 -2.55 19.55 4.21
C LYS A 111 -3.98 20.07 4.18
N ILE A 112 -4.94 19.15 4.19
CA ILE A 112 -6.36 19.45 4.41
C ILE A 112 -6.93 18.46 5.43
N LEU A 113 -7.71 18.97 6.38
CA LEU A 113 -8.39 18.14 7.37
C LEU A 113 -9.82 17.87 6.89
N ILE A 114 -10.15 16.60 6.69
CA ILE A 114 -11.53 16.17 6.49
C ILE A 114 -12.15 15.98 7.88
N PRO A 115 -13.11 16.82 8.29
CA PRO A 115 -13.68 16.75 9.63
C PRO A 115 -14.55 15.50 9.81
N VAL A 116 -14.66 14.99 11.04
CA VAL A 116 -15.59 13.88 11.37
C VAL A 116 -17.01 14.17 10.89
N ASN A 117 -17.46 15.43 10.98
CA ASN A 117 -18.76 15.84 10.45
C ASN A 117 -18.67 16.17 8.96
N LEU A 118 -19.02 15.18 8.13
CA LEU A 118 -18.97 15.26 6.66
C LEU A 118 -19.96 16.26 6.03
N LYS A 119 -20.80 16.97 6.80
CA LYS A 119 -21.60 18.08 6.27
C LYS A 119 -20.73 19.18 5.63
N ASN A 120 -19.48 19.28 6.08
CA ASN A 120 -18.49 20.22 5.57
C ASN A 120 -17.36 19.48 4.82
N PHE A 121 -17.69 18.44 4.04
CA PHE A 121 -16.71 17.79 3.19
C PHE A 121 -16.23 18.77 2.10
N PRO A 122 -14.90 18.94 1.91
CA PRO A 122 -14.37 19.89 0.93
C PRO A 122 -14.85 19.60 -0.49
N SER A 123 -15.11 20.65 -1.27
CA SER A 123 -15.41 20.48 -2.70
C SER A 123 -14.18 20.01 -3.49
N ASN A 124 -14.40 19.50 -4.70
CA ASN A 124 -13.30 19.14 -5.60
C ASN A 124 -12.39 20.34 -5.91
N GLU A 125 -12.96 21.53 -6.04
CA GLU A 125 -12.23 22.78 -6.25
C GLU A 125 -11.39 23.15 -5.02
N GLU A 126 -11.93 22.97 -3.81
CA GLU A 126 -11.20 23.22 -2.56
C GLU A 126 -10.04 22.23 -2.37
N LEU A 127 -10.25 20.96 -2.69
CA LEU A 127 -9.20 19.93 -2.69
C LEU A 127 -8.06 20.32 -3.65
N ALA A 128 -8.39 20.68 -4.89
CA ALA A 128 -7.41 21.09 -5.89
C ALA A 128 -6.64 22.34 -5.46
N ALA A 129 -7.35 23.38 -5.00
CA ALA A 129 -6.74 24.64 -4.59
C ALA A 129 -5.82 24.48 -3.36
N THR A 130 -6.16 23.55 -2.46
CA THR A 130 -5.39 23.33 -1.23
C THR A 130 -4.21 22.41 -1.46
N LEU A 131 -4.44 21.21 -2.02
CA LEU A 131 -3.44 20.14 -2.12
C LEU A 131 -2.57 20.24 -3.37
N LEU A 132 -3.11 20.76 -4.48
CA LEU A 132 -2.51 20.60 -5.82
C LEU A 132 -1.96 21.91 -6.40
N LYS A 133 -1.81 22.96 -5.59
CA LYS A 133 -1.36 24.29 -6.07
C LYS A 133 0.03 24.31 -6.74
N LYS A 134 0.88 23.31 -6.45
CA LYS A 134 2.22 23.15 -7.06
C LYS A 134 2.25 22.09 -8.18
N VAL A 135 1.10 21.51 -8.51
CA VAL A 135 0.95 20.47 -9.52
C VAL A 135 0.51 21.11 -10.85
N PRO A 136 1.01 20.64 -12.00
CA PRO A 136 0.52 21.10 -13.30
C PRO A 136 -1.01 20.92 -13.43
N SER A 137 -1.70 21.97 -13.87
CA SER A 137 -3.17 22.00 -13.92
C SER A 137 -3.78 20.90 -14.79
N GLY A 138 -3.06 20.43 -15.80
CA GLY A 138 -3.49 19.39 -16.73
C GLY A 138 -3.78 18.02 -16.10
N VAL A 139 -3.29 17.77 -14.88
CA VAL A 139 -3.54 16.50 -14.15
C VAL A 139 -4.37 16.66 -12.88
N ASN A 140 -4.82 17.88 -12.57
CA ASN A 140 -5.58 18.15 -11.33
C ASN A 140 -6.91 17.38 -11.28
N ASN A 141 -7.60 17.26 -12.42
CA ASN A 141 -8.85 16.47 -12.51
C ASN A 141 -8.63 15.00 -12.12
N VAL A 142 -7.56 14.39 -12.61
CA VAL A 142 -7.22 12.98 -12.33
C VAL A 142 -6.82 12.82 -10.86
N LEU A 143 -6.00 13.73 -10.34
CA LEU A 143 -5.56 13.68 -8.95
C LEU A 143 -6.70 13.91 -7.96
N VAL A 144 -7.62 14.84 -8.23
CA VAL A 144 -8.79 15.04 -7.38
C VAL A 144 -9.69 13.80 -7.36
N ASP A 145 -9.98 13.21 -8.52
CA ASP A 145 -10.76 11.96 -8.59
C ASP A 145 -10.05 10.82 -7.83
N PHE A 146 -8.74 10.67 -8.00
CA PHE A 146 -7.94 9.69 -7.28
C PHE A 146 -7.96 9.91 -5.76
N ILE A 147 -7.70 11.14 -5.28
CA ILE A 147 -7.68 11.50 -3.86
C ILE A 147 -9.05 11.23 -3.23
N SER A 148 -10.14 11.65 -3.87
CA SER A 148 -11.49 11.45 -3.37
C SER A 148 -11.85 9.97 -3.28
N ARG A 149 -11.48 9.15 -4.27
CA ARG A 149 -11.70 7.69 -4.25
C ARG A 149 -10.80 7.00 -3.21
N LEU A 150 -9.55 7.42 -3.08
CA LEU A 150 -8.64 6.89 -2.08
C LEU A 150 -9.16 7.18 -0.67
N TYR A 151 -9.68 8.38 -0.42
CA TYR A 151 -10.32 8.73 0.85
C TYR A 151 -11.59 7.91 1.09
N ALA A 152 -12.41 7.67 0.06
CA ALA A 152 -13.57 6.79 0.19
C ALA A 152 -13.16 5.36 0.60
N VAL A 153 -12.11 4.80 0.01
CA VAL A 153 -11.56 3.49 0.41
C VAL A 153 -10.99 3.54 1.83
N TYR A 154 -10.28 4.62 2.19
CA TYR A 154 -9.73 4.83 3.53
C TYR A 154 -10.82 4.71 4.60
N VAL A 155 -11.94 5.40 4.41
CA VAL A 155 -13.09 5.36 5.34
C VAL A 155 -13.83 4.03 5.28
N ASP A 156 -14.16 3.55 4.07
CA ASP A 156 -15.00 2.37 3.88
C ASP A 156 -14.36 1.08 4.41
N CYS A 157 -13.02 1.03 4.42
CA CYS A 157 -12.24 -0.09 4.93
C CYS A 157 -11.62 0.16 6.30
N GLN A 158 -11.95 1.27 6.99
CA GLN A 158 -11.50 1.55 8.36
C GLN A 158 -9.96 1.62 8.50
N PHE A 159 -9.32 2.34 7.58
CA PHE A 159 -7.91 2.71 7.73
C PHE A 159 -7.74 3.78 8.81
N THR A 160 -6.59 3.75 9.48
CA THR A 160 -6.15 4.80 10.43
C THR A 160 -4.87 5.49 9.98
N TYR A 161 -4.19 4.90 8.99
CA TYR A 161 -3.03 5.45 8.31
C TYR A 161 -2.91 4.79 6.93
N LEU A 162 -2.67 5.58 5.90
CA LEU A 162 -2.39 5.12 4.54
C LEU A 162 -1.39 6.09 3.92
N GLU A 163 -0.26 5.60 3.45
CA GLU A 163 0.80 6.37 2.80
C GLU A 163 1.15 5.71 1.48
N ILE A 164 1.20 6.49 0.41
CA ILE A 164 1.69 6.07 -0.90
C ILE A 164 2.89 6.93 -1.28
N ASN A 165 4.05 6.29 -1.44
CA ASN A 165 5.29 6.98 -1.80
C ASN A 165 6.30 6.09 -2.58
N PRO A 166 6.47 6.29 -3.90
CA PRO A 166 5.85 7.32 -4.72
C PRO A 166 4.46 6.93 -5.25
N LEU A 167 3.58 7.93 -5.34
CA LEU A 167 2.42 7.93 -6.23
C LEU A 167 2.87 8.48 -7.58
N VAL A 168 2.99 7.64 -8.60
CA VAL A 168 3.45 8.06 -9.92
C VAL A 168 2.25 8.44 -10.79
N VAL A 169 2.29 9.64 -11.37
CA VAL A 169 1.23 10.15 -12.26
C VAL A 169 1.84 10.58 -13.58
N ILE A 170 1.64 9.77 -14.62
CA ILE A 170 2.23 9.95 -15.95
C ILE A 170 1.18 10.59 -16.87
N PRO A 171 1.31 11.87 -17.24
CA PRO A 171 0.36 12.53 -18.12
C PRO A 171 0.36 11.90 -19.51
N ASN A 172 -0.79 11.92 -20.18
CA ASN A 172 -0.86 11.67 -21.62
C ASN A 172 -0.17 12.82 -22.41
N ALA A 173 0.04 12.62 -23.72
CA ALA A 173 0.74 13.58 -24.56
C ALA A 173 0.15 15.01 -24.51
N ASP A 174 -1.17 15.12 -24.35
CA ASP A 174 -1.89 16.40 -24.33
C ASP A 174 -2.04 17.00 -22.93
N ALA A 175 -1.52 16.33 -21.88
CA ALA A 175 -1.67 16.70 -20.47
C ALA A 175 -3.13 17.01 -20.08
N THR A 176 -4.06 16.16 -20.50
CA THR A 176 -5.50 16.24 -20.20
C THR A 176 -6.00 15.08 -19.32
N SER A 177 -5.19 14.03 -19.22
CA SER A 177 -5.40 12.85 -18.42
C SER A 177 -4.04 12.27 -18.01
N ALA A 178 -4.03 11.30 -17.11
CA ALA A 178 -2.81 10.65 -16.65
C ALA A 178 -3.06 9.20 -16.22
N GLU A 179 -2.05 8.37 -16.36
CA GLU A 179 -1.99 7.06 -15.71
C GLU A 179 -1.49 7.23 -14.28
N VAL A 180 -2.12 6.53 -13.33
CA VAL A 180 -1.77 6.59 -11.91
C VAL A 180 -1.26 5.23 -11.45
N HIS A 181 -0.04 5.19 -10.91
CA HIS A 181 0.62 3.99 -10.41
C HIS A 181 1.08 4.22 -8.97
N PHE A 182 0.63 3.43 -8.00
CA PHE A 182 1.05 3.52 -6.60
C PHE A 182 2.15 2.49 -6.32
N LEU A 183 3.42 2.92 -6.36
CA LEU A 183 4.56 1.99 -6.37
C LEU A 183 5.01 1.54 -4.98
N ASP A 184 4.54 2.21 -3.94
CA ASP A 184 4.70 1.76 -2.56
C ASP A 184 3.49 2.16 -1.74
N LEU A 185 3.06 1.28 -0.83
CA LEU A 185 1.96 1.53 0.08
C LEU A 185 2.33 1.04 1.48
N ALA A 186 2.15 1.90 2.47
CA ALA A 186 2.21 1.54 3.88
C ALA A 186 0.88 1.92 4.54
N ALA A 187 0.27 1.01 5.27
CA ALA A 187 -1.05 1.26 5.84
C ALA A 187 -1.24 0.61 7.22
N LYS A 188 -2.24 1.11 7.94
CA LYS A 188 -2.76 0.55 9.20
C LYS A 188 -4.28 0.56 9.14
N LEU A 189 -4.88 -0.55 9.53
CA LEU A 189 -6.33 -0.70 9.69
C LEU A 189 -6.67 -0.68 11.18
N ASP A 190 -7.87 -0.20 11.52
CA ASP A 190 -8.44 -0.43 12.84
C ASP A 190 -8.91 -1.88 12.95
N GLN A 191 -8.08 -2.72 13.57
CA GLN A 191 -8.41 -4.14 13.76
C GLN A 191 -9.72 -4.34 14.54
N THR A 192 -10.12 -3.39 15.39
CA THR A 192 -11.37 -3.52 16.15
C THR A 192 -12.62 -3.43 15.27
N ALA A 193 -12.49 -2.89 14.05
CA ALA A 193 -13.57 -2.84 13.05
C ALA A 193 -13.73 -4.15 12.26
N GLU A 194 -13.04 -5.23 12.63
CA GLU A 194 -13.13 -6.52 11.93
C GLU A 194 -14.56 -7.07 11.87
N PHE A 195 -15.38 -6.86 12.90
CA PHE A 195 -16.78 -7.30 12.90
C PHE A 195 -17.64 -6.61 11.82
N GLU A 196 -17.24 -5.40 11.38
CA GLU A 196 -17.93 -4.62 10.36
C GLU A 196 -17.29 -4.79 8.98
N CYS A 197 -15.95 -4.76 8.92
CA CYS A 197 -15.19 -4.71 7.68
C CYS A 197 -14.49 -6.03 7.29
N GLY A 198 -14.49 -7.04 8.16
CA GLY A 198 -13.76 -8.29 7.95
C GLY A 198 -14.11 -9.00 6.63
N THR A 199 -15.39 -9.02 6.25
CA THR A 199 -15.84 -9.55 4.96
C THR A 199 -15.28 -8.75 3.78
N LYS A 200 -15.27 -7.42 3.86
CA LYS A 200 -14.71 -6.56 2.79
C LYS A 200 -13.21 -6.79 2.64
N TRP A 201 -12.49 -6.84 3.75
CA TRP A 201 -11.07 -7.11 3.78
C TRP A 201 -10.74 -8.49 3.20
N ALA A 202 -11.54 -9.51 3.52
CA ALA A 202 -11.40 -10.85 2.97
C ALA A 202 -11.63 -10.86 1.45
N ILE A 203 -12.67 -10.19 0.95
CA ILE A 203 -12.97 -10.07 -0.50
C ILE A 203 -11.80 -9.46 -1.27
N ALA A 204 -11.19 -8.40 -0.72
CA ALA A 204 -10.02 -7.77 -1.32
C ALA A 204 -8.81 -8.74 -1.42
N ARG A 205 -8.76 -9.77 -0.56
CA ARG A 205 -7.72 -10.82 -0.59
C ARG A 205 -8.12 -12.08 -1.35
N SER A 206 -9.30 -12.13 -1.96
CA SER A 206 -9.75 -13.31 -2.71
C SER A 206 -8.80 -13.62 -3.88
N PRO A 207 -8.63 -14.90 -4.28
CA PRO A 207 -7.80 -15.24 -5.43
C PRO A 207 -8.17 -14.44 -6.69
N ALA A 208 -9.47 -14.24 -6.93
CA ALA A 208 -9.96 -13.45 -8.06
C ALA A 208 -9.50 -11.98 -8.00
N ALA A 209 -9.60 -11.33 -6.84
CA ALA A 209 -9.12 -9.95 -6.66
C ALA A 209 -7.60 -9.82 -6.84
N LEU A 210 -6.85 -10.89 -6.51
CA LEU A 210 -5.39 -10.96 -6.68
C LEU A 210 -4.95 -11.42 -8.07
N GLY A 211 -5.88 -11.54 -9.03
CA GLY A 211 -5.57 -11.99 -10.40
C GLY A 211 -5.11 -13.44 -10.49
N LEU A 212 -5.41 -14.24 -9.46
CA LEU A 212 -5.13 -15.68 -9.41
C LEU A 212 -6.29 -16.46 -10.03
N PRO A 213 -6.01 -17.60 -10.70
CA PRO A 213 -7.07 -18.45 -11.22
C PRO A 213 -7.99 -18.90 -10.08
N ALA A 214 -9.30 -18.68 -10.25
CA ALA A 214 -10.30 -19.17 -9.31
C ALA A 214 -10.17 -20.69 -9.19
N SER A 215 -10.12 -21.20 -7.96
CA SER A 215 -10.28 -22.63 -7.71
C SER A 215 -11.61 -23.09 -8.31
N LYS A 216 -11.58 -24.14 -9.14
CA LYS A 216 -12.79 -24.76 -9.71
C LYS A 216 -13.62 -25.38 -8.58
N GLY A 217 -14.43 -24.56 -7.90
CA GLY A 217 -15.44 -24.99 -6.94
C GLY A 217 -16.81 -25.10 -7.62
N ASP A 218 -17.59 -26.10 -7.24
CA ASP A 218 -18.91 -26.45 -7.78
C ASP A 218 -19.96 -25.34 -7.58
N GLY A 219 -19.95 -24.30 -8.41
CA GLY A 219 -21.11 -23.44 -8.73
C GLY A 219 -21.88 -22.77 -7.58
N LYS A 220 -21.44 -22.91 -6.33
CA LYS A 220 -22.01 -22.35 -5.11
C LYS A 220 -21.00 -21.34 -4.58
N VAL A 221 -21.43 -20.10 -4.50
CA VAL A 221 -20.75 -19.08 -3.69
C VAL A 221 -20.87 -19.56 -2.24
N ASN A 222 -19.86 -20.24 -1.72
CA ASN A 222 -19.75 -20.49 -0.29
C ASN A 222 -19.33 -19.19 0.41
N VAL A 223 -19.58 -19.13 1.72
CA VAL A 223 -19.31 -18.04 2.68
C VAL A 223 -17.81 -17.65 2.78
N ASP A 224 -16.96 -18.15 1.88
CA ASP A 224 -15.54 -17.85 1.81
C ASP A 224 -15.32 -16.54 1.04
N ALA A 225 -15.54 -15.43 1.75
CA ALA A 225 -15.25 -14.07 1.29
C ALA A 225 -13.78 -13.89 0.83
N GLY A 226 -12.87 -14.79 1.20
CA GLY A 226 -11.42 -14.72 1.00
C GLY A 226 -10.72 -14.97 2.34
N PRO A 227 -9.38 -15.05 2.40
CA PRO A 227 -8.70 -15.25 3.68
C PRO A 227 -8.90 -14.02 4.59
N PRO A 228 -9.09 -14.20 5.91
CA PRO A 228 -9.18 -13.09 6.88
C PRO A 228 -7.98 -12.16 6.80
N MET A 229 -8.10 -10.89 7.21
CA MET A 229 -6.96 -9.96 7.19
C MET A 229 -5.82 -10.44 8.10
N GLU A 230 -4.58 -10.34 7.62
CA GLU A 230 -3.39 -10.67 8.42
C GLU A 230 -2.72 -9.38 8.91
N PHE A 231 -2.41 -9.35 10.20
CA PHE A 231 -1.69 -8.24 10.84
C PHE A 231 -0.25 -8.68 11.16
N PRO A 232 0.73 -8.41 10.28
CA PRO A 232 2.09 -8.89 10.47
C PRO A 232 2.77 -8.22 11.66
N ALA A 233 3.61 -8.99 12.37
CA ALA A 233 4.49 -8.44 13.39
C ALA A 233 5.53 -7.49 12.75
N PRO A 234 6.05 -6.49 13.52
CA PRO A 234 7.17 -5.68 13.06
C PRO A 234 8.37 -6.54 12.65
N PHE A 235 9.14 -6.07 11.67
CA PHE A 235 10.37 -6.74 11.25
C PHE A 235 11.28 -7.05 12.45
N GLY A 236 11.89 -8.24 12.45
CA GLY A 236 12.76 -8.72 13.53
C GLY A 236 12.04 -9.41 14.69
N ARG A 237 10.71 -9.39 14.72
CA ARG A 237 9.91 -10.17 15.68
C ARG A 237 9.12 -11.25 14.95
N GLU A 238 9.01 -12.41 15.58
CA GLU A 238 8.09 -13.47 15.20
C GLU A 238 7.13 -13.71 16.35
N LEU A 239 5.84 -13.86 16.03
CA LEU A 239 4.87 -14.26 17.02
C LEU A 239 5.10 -15.73 17.38
N SER A 240 5.25 -16.01 18.67
CA SER A 240 5.28 -17.38 19.18
C SER A 240 3.93 -18.07 18.96
N LYS A 241 3.90 -19.40 19.14
CA LYS A 241 2.64 -20.14 19.03
C LYS A 241 1.67 -19.71 20.13
N GLU A 242 2.19 -19.41 21.30
CA GLU A 242 1.46 -18.95 22.48
C GLU A 242 0.88 -17.56 22.26
N GLU A 243 1.65 -16.62 21.68
CA GLU A 243 1.15 -15.28 21.35
C GLU A 243 0.00 -15.34 20.32
N LYS A 244 0.12 -16.20 19.30
CA LYS A 244 -0.97 -16.44 18.35
C LYS A 244 -2.20 -17.02 19.03
N PHE A 245 -2.00 -17.99 19.93
CA PHE A 245 -3.10 -18.59 20.69
C PHE A 245 -3.83 -17.58 21.58
N ILE A 246 -3.09 -16.70 22.28
CA ILE A 246 -3.70 -15.63 23.09
C ILE A 246 -4.47 -14.65 22.21
N SER A 247 -3.93 -14.26 21.05
CA SER A 247 -4.63 -13.40 20.08
C SER A 247 -5.92 -14.04 19.57
N ASP A 248 -5.91 -15.33 19.26
CA ASP A 248 -7.11 -16.07 18.82
C ASP A 248 -8.17 -16.19 19.93
N MET A 249 -7.74 -16.23 21.19
CA MET A 249 -8.64 -16.22 22.34
C MET A 249 -9.25 -14.84 22.58
N ASP A 250 -8.45 -13.77 22.53
CA ASP A 250 -8.88 -12.37 22.69
C ASP A 250 -10.02 -12.04 21.70
N ALA A 251 -9.86 -12.44 20.44
CA ALA A 251 -10.87 -12.23 19.39
C ALA A 251 -12.23 -12.94 19.64
N LYS A 252 -12.28 -13.93 20.54
CA LYS A 252 -13.48 -14.75 20.81
C LYS A 252 -14.17 -14.42 22.13
N THR A 253 -13.67 -13.44 22.88
CA THR A 253 -14.21 -13.06 24.18
C THR A 253 -14.36 -11.55 24.30
N GLY A 254 -15.28 -11.09 25.14
CA GLY A 254 -15.38 -9.67 25.51
C GLY A 254 -14.32 -9.24 26.53
N ALA A 255 -13.54 -10.17 27.07
CA ALA A 255 -12.44 -9.87 27.99
C ALA A 255 -11.14 -9.63 27.22
N SER A 256 -10.37 -8.60 27.61
CA SER A 256 -9.07 -8.32 26.99
C SER A 256 -8.00 -9.31 27.46
N LEU A 257 -7.38 -10.03 26.52
CA LEU A 257 -6.26 -10.95 26.68
C LEU A 257 -5.11 -10.51 25.76
N LYS A 258 -3.91 -10.29 26.29
CA LYS A 258 -2.74 -9.80 25.52
C LYS A 258 -1.46 -10.50 25.97
#